data_AF-A0A960DAL5-F1
#
_entry.id   AF-A0A960DAL5-F1
#
_cell.length_a   1.000
_cell.length_b   1.000
_cell.length_c   1.000
_cell.angle_alpha   90.00
_cell.angle_beta   90.00
_cell.angle_gamma   90.00
#
_symmetry.space_group_name_H-M   'P 1'
#
loop_
_entity.id
_entity.type
_entity.pdbx_description
1 polymer ?
#
loop_
_entity_poly.entity_id
_entity_poly.type
_entity_poly.pdbx_seq_one_letter_code
_entity_poly.pdbx_strand_id
1 'polypeptide(L)'
;MPKLGTPIRKVLAALAIIGLVASGVGVASMVVFGGAPQEQELEQPVRTPPKPPPPSVPTVKEFLVGVVVTAQDCDPAGVCRYVYTIDPKYVGLHPFPETPFTVEYEVTGGFEPQPGKFTVTGDSAEILKDVTVEGPPDAGLQANVLRIFESPPPPPAPSPPPPPPPS
;
A
#
# COMPACT_ATOMS: atom_id res chain seq x y z
N MET A 1 -74.45 15.38 2.17
CA MET A 1 -74.34 16.66 2.91
C MET A 1 -73.01 16.67 3.69
N PRO A 2 -72.39 17.84 3.90
CA PRO A 2 -70.94 18.06 3.72
C PRO A 2 -70.10 18.33 4.99
N LYS A 3 -68.77 18.11 4.84
CA LYS A 3 -67.58 18.90 5.23
C LYS A 3 -67.31 19.32 6.68
N LEU A 4 -66.07 19.00 7.13
CA LEU A 4 -65.08 19.88 7.77
C LEU A 4 -63.71 19.15 7.65
N GLY A 5 -62.73 19.54 6.83
CA GLY A 5 -61.88 20.74 6.89
C GLY A 5 -60.58 20.39 7.64
N THR A 6 -59.34 20.66 7.26
CA THR A 6 -58.66 21.34 6.14
C THR A 6 -57.17 20.92 6.25
N PRO A 7 -56.42 20.81 5.14
CA PRO A 7 -55.03 20.32 5.06
C PRO A 7 -53.99 21.24 5.73
N ILE A 8 -53.32 20.77 6.80
CA ILE A 8 -52.38 21.58 7.62
C ILE A 8 -50.90 21.16 7.52
N ARG A 9 -50.54 20.05 6.86
CA ARG A 9 -49.14 19.55 6.88
C ARG A 9 -48.30 19.80 5.63
N LYS A 10 -48.78 20.60 4.67
CA LYS A 10 -48.01 20.99 3.47
C LYS A 10 -47.58 22.47 3.42
N VAL A 11 -47.70 23.21 4.53
CA VAL A 11 -47.43 24.67 4.58
C VAL A 11 -46.10 25.03 5.26
N LEU A 12 -45.34 24.09 5.82
CA LEU A 12 -44.12 24.41 6.60
C LEU A 12 -42.78 24.30 5.85
N ALA A 13 -42.73 23.84 4.60
CA ALA A 13 -41.48 23.68 3.86
C ALA A 13 -41.21 24.80 2.82
N ALA A 14 -42.10 25.78 2.69
CA ALA A 14 -42.01 26.85 1.68
C ALA A 14 -41.46 28.19 2.23
N LEU A 15 -41.03 28.26 3.50
CA LEU A 15 -40.57 29.49 4.15
C LEU A 15 -39.16 29.38 4.77
N ALA A 16 -38.27 28.57 4.16
CA ALA A 16 -36.85 28.54 4.52
C ALA A 16 -35.90 28.89 3.35
N ILE A 17 -36.41 29.15 2.14
CA ILE A 17 -35.58 29.38 0.94
C ILE A 17 -35.51 30.88 0.55
N ILE A 18 -36.20 31.78 1.25
CA ILE A 18 -36.24 33.23 0.91
C ILE A 18 -35.50 34.09 1.97
N GLY A 19 -34.63 33.47 2.78
CA GLY A 19 -33.92 34.14 3.88
C GLY A 19 -32.41 34.31 3.70
N LEU A 20 -31.86 34.08 2.50
CA LEU A 20 -30.41 34.11 2.25
C LEU A 20 -30.05 34.79 0.92
N VAL A 21 -30.82 35.83 0.54
CA VAL A 21 -30.57 36.67 -0.64
C VAL A 21 -30.75 38.16 -0.28
N ALA A 22 -30.05 38.64 0.75
CA ALA A 22 -30.12 40.07 1.12
C ALA A 22 -28.88 40.61 1.85
N SER A 23 -27.69 40.03 1.66
CA SER A 23 -26.47 40.63 2.23
C SER A 23 -25.24 40.21 1.43
N GLY A 24 -24.95 40.97 0.36
CA GLY A 24 -23.72 40.73 -0.40
C GLY A 24 -23.51 41.62 -1.62
N VAL A 25 -24.14 42.79 -1.71
CA VAL A 25 -23.80 43.80 -2.72
C VAL A 25 -23.40 45.08 -2.01
N GLY A 26 -22.13 45.44 -2.14
CA GLY A 26 -21.49 46.63 -1.56
C GLY A 26 -20.06 46.23 -1.17
N VAL A 27 -19.01 46.51 -1.95
CA VAL A 27 -18.64 47.80 -2.57
C VAL A 27 -17.78 47.52 -3.81
N ALA A 28 -18.24 47.94 -4.99
CA ALA A 28 -17.44 47.93 -6.21
C ALA A 28 -17.45 49.30 -6.93
N SER A 29 -17.65 50.40 -6.20
CA SER A 29 -17.93 51.71 -6.80
C SER A 29 -17.11 52.88 -6.27
N MET A 30 -15.96 52.65 -5.63
CA MET A 30 -15.04 53.74 -5.27
C MET A 30 -13.58 53.41 -5.60
N VAL A 31 -13.26 53.29 -6.88
CA VAL A 31 -11.89 53.52 -7.39
C VAL A 31 -11.97 53.97 -8.85
N VAL A 32 -12.60 55.13 -9.08
CA VAL A 32 -12.44 55.88 -10.33
C VAL A 32 -12.01 57.28 -9.92
N PHE A 33 -10.75 57.60 -10.23
CA PHE A 33 -9.98 58.81 -9.90
C PHE A 33 -9.26 58.82 -8.54
N GLY A 34 -8.04 58.27 -8.54
CA GLY A 34 -7.04 58.55 -7.51
C GLY A 34 -5.94 57.50 -7.50
N GLY A 35 -4.90 57.69 -8.33
CA GLY A 35 -3.56 57.10 -8.27
C GLY A 35 -3.44 55.64 -7.82
N ALA A 36 -3.04 54.75 -8.74
CA ALA A 36 -2.73 53.34 -8.46
C ALA A 36 -1.96 53.14 -7.14
N PRO A 37 -2.53 52.43 -6.15
CA PRO A 37 -1.74 51.63 -5.24
C PRO A 37 -1.71 50.22 -5.81
N GLN A 38 -0.49 49.76 -6.10
CA GLN A 38 -0.18 48.43 -6.58
C GLN A 38 -1.09 47.37 -5.96
N GLU A 39 -1.73 46.58 -6.80
CA GLU A 39 -2.17 45.24 -6.45
C GLU A 39 -0.92 44.52 -5.94
N GLN A 40 -0.75 44.50 -4.61
CA GLN A 40 0.20 43.61 -3.97
C GLN A 40 -0.43 42.23 -4.15
N GLU A 41 -0.14 41.62 -5.30
CA GLU A 41 -0.21 40.18 -5.48
C GLU A 41 0.62 39.61 -4.33
N LEU A 42 -0.09 39.20 -3.28
CA LEU A 42 0.50 38.54 -2.14
C LEU A 42 0.95 37.19 -2.68
N GLU A 43 2.21 37.14 -3.14
CA GLU A 43 2.85 35.94 -3.65
C GLU A 43 2.57 34.81 -2.66
N GLN A 44 1.70 33.88 -3.04
CA GLN A 44 1.36 32.77 -2.17
C GLN A 44 2.67 32.05 -1.87
N PRO A 45 3.01 31.75 -0.60
CA PRO A 45 4.25 31.08 -0.30
C PRO A 45 4.32 29.78 -1.09
N VAL A 46 5.23 29.72 -2.06
CA VAL A 46 5.48 28.54 -2.89
C VAL A 46 5.94 27.44 -1.95
N ARG A 47 5.06 26.49 -1.65
CA ARG A 47 5.42 25.30 -0.89
C ARG A 47 6.23 24.39 -1.78
N THR A 48 7.54 24.38 -1.60
CA THR A 48 8.40 23.31 -2.14
C THR A 48 8.15 22.04 -1.33
N PRO A 49 7.82 20.90 -1.97
CA PRO A 49 7.76 19.62 -1.29
C PRO A 49 9.12 19.30 -0.65
N PRO A 50 9.14 18.66 0.54
CA PRO A 50 10.36 18.15 1.10
C PRO A 50 11.01 17.14 0.15
N LYS A 51 12.35 17.15 0.07
CA LYS A 51 13.11 16.19 -0.73
C LYS A 51 12.84 14.76 -0.20
N PRO A 52 12.63 13.76 -1.08
CA PRO A 52 12.51 12.38 -0.66
C PRO A 52 13.73 11.90 0.13
N PRO A 53 13.54 11.01 1.10
CA PRO A 53 14.66 10.43 1.82
C PRO A 53 15.53 9.58 0.87
N PRO A 54 16.84 9.43 1.17
CA PRO A 54 17.74 8.67 0.32
C PRO A 54 17.38 7.16 0.32
N PRO A 55 17.74 6.42 -0.74
CA PRO A 55 17.62 4.96 -0.76
C PRO A 55 18.42 4.29 0.36
N SER A 56 17.87 3.21 0.92
CA SER A 56 18.54 2.43 1.95
C SER A 56 18.05 0.99 1.98
N VAL A 57 18.92 0.06 2.38
CA VAL A 57 18.53 -1.34 2.62
C VAL A 57 17.48 -1.37 3.72
N PRO A 58 16.31 -2.02 3.50
CA PRO A 58 15.28 -2.13 4.51
C PRO A 58 15.76 -2.77 5.80
N THR A 59 15.21 -2.29 6.92
CA THR A 59 15.34 -2.97 8.21
C THR A 59 14.27 -4.02 8.38
N VAL A 60 14.50 -4.98 9.29
CA VAL A 60 13.54 -6.06 9.62
C VAL A 60 12.14 -5.51 9.95
N LYS A 61 12.04 -4.35 10.60
CA LYS A 61 10.76 -3.74 11.00
C LYS A 61 9.98 -3.12 9.84
N GLU A 62 10.64 -2.90 8.71
CA GLU A 62 10.04 -2.30 7.51
C GLU A 62 9.56 -3.36 6.52
N PHE A 63 9.72 -4.65 6.85
CA PHE A 63 9.31 -5.77 6.01
C PHE A 63 8.37 -6.68 6.78
N LEU A 64 7.16 -6.85 6.26
CA LEU A 64 6.19 -7.82 6.75
C LEU A 64 6.14 -8.99 5.78
N VAL A 65 6.13 -10.22 6.27
CA VAL A 65 5.95 -11.41 5.43
C VAL A 65 4.67 -12.11 5.87
N GLY A 66 3.64 -12.03 5.04
CA GLY A 66 2.42 -12.80 5.23
C GLY A 66 2.63 -14.27 4.84
N VAL A 67 1.85 -15.16 5.43
CA VAL A 67 1.75 -16.56 5.01
C VAL A 67 0.31 -16.81 4.59
N VAL A 68 0.13 -17.21 3.34
CA VAL A 68 -1.19 -17.52 2.76
C VAL A 68 -1.25 -19.03 2.54
N VAL A 69 -2.06 -19.72 3.32
CA VAL A 69 -2.34 -21.15 3.12
C VAL A 69 -3.25 -21.30 1.91
N THR A 70 -2.77 -21.99 0.88
CA THR A 70 -3.47 -22.22 -0.39
C THR A 70 -4.16 -23.58 -0.43
N ALA A 71 -3.65 -24.57 0.31
CA ALA A 71 -4.32 -25.86 0.50
C ALA A 71 -4.01 -26.43 1.89
N GLN A 72 -4.93 -27.26 2.39
CA GLN A 72 -4.80 -27.97 3.65
C GLN A 72 -5.42 -29.36 3.49
N ASP A 73 -4.69 -30.38 3.95
CA ASP A 73 -5.15 -31.77 4.01
C ASP A 73 -4.82 -32.35 5.38
N CYS A 74 -5.81 -32.91 6.08
CA CYS A 74 -5.64 -33.37 7.45
C CYS A 74 -5.95 -34.86 7.56
N ASP A 75 -4.98 -35.63 8.04
CA ASP A 75 -5.15 -37.03 8.37
C ASP A 75 -6.02 -37.17 9.63
N PRO A 76 -7.01 -38.08 9.67
CA PRO A 76 -7.82 -38.34 10.86
C PRO A 76 -7.01 -38.79 12.10
N ALA A 77 -5.76 -39.23 11.93
CA ALA A 77 -4.81 -39.52 13.00
C ALA A 77 -4.19 -38.26 13.64
N GLY A 78 -4.44 -37.06 13.09
CA GLY A 78 -4.14 -35.78 13.74
C GLY A 78 -2.98 -34.97 13.14
N VAL A 79 -2.44 -35.35 11.98
CA VAL A 79 -1.41 -34.58 11.26
C VAL A 79 -2.05 -33.85 10.09
N CYS A 80 -1.77 -32.55 9.96
CA CYS A 80 -2.21 -31.76 8.81
C CYS A 80 -1.01 -31.34 7.95
N ARG A 81 -1.20 -31.43 6.64
CA ARG A 81 -0.31 -30.91 5.60
C ARG A 81 -0.88 -29.61 5.06
N TYR A 82 -0.10 -28.54 5.16
CA TYR A 82 -0.45 -27.22 4.67
C TYR A 82 0.43 -26.87 3.48
N VAL A 83 -0.17 -26.40 2.40
CA VAL A 83 0.51 -25.77 1.27
C VAL A 83 0.34 -24.27 1.43
N TYR A 84 1.43 -23.52 1.41
CA TYR A 84 1.39 -22.08 1.59
C TYR A 84 2.28 -21.33 0.62
N THR A 85 1.98 -20.05 0.43
CA THR A 85 2.80 -19.07 -0.28
C THR A 85 3.07 -17.88 0.63
N ILE A 86 4.26 -17.30 0.53
CA ILE A 86 4.59 -16.07 1.25
C ILE A 86 4.07 -14.83 0.52
N ASP A 87 3.65 -13.81 1.28
CA ASP A 87 3.19 -12.53 0.76
C ASP A 87 4.00 -11.38 1.38
N PRO A 88 5.20 -11.07 0.84
CA PRO A 88 6.04 -10.01 1.36
C PRO A 88 5.45 -8.62 1.08
N LYS A 89 5.51 -7.75 2.09
CA LYS A 89 5.07 -6.36 2.02
C LYS A 89 6.11 -5.43 2.65
N TYR A 90 6.58 -4.47 1.87
CA TYR A 90 7.39 -3.36 2.37
C TYR A 90 6.49 -2.25 2.94
N VAL A 91 6.82 -1.79 4.14
CA VAL A 91 6.09 -0.73 4.85
C VAL A 91 7.00 0.43 5.30
N GLY A 92 8.27 0.42 4.88
CA GLY A 92 9.19 1.51 5.16
C GLY A 92 8.91 2.77 4.33
N LEU A 93 9.59 3.85 4.68
CA LEU A 93 9.43 5.16 4.05
C LEU A 93 10.57 5.51 3.08
N HIS A 94 11.52 4.60 2.90
CA HIS A 94 12.70 4.79 2.07
C HIS A 94 12.53 4.05 0.74
N PRO A 95 12.98 4.61 -0.38
CA PRO A 95 13.08 3.84 -1.61
C PRO A 95 14.12 2.71 -1.44
N PHE A 96 13.93 1.63 -2.19
CA PHE A 96 14.90 0.54 -2.23
C PHE A 96 16.23 0.97 -2.84
N PRO A 97 17.35 0.36 -2.40
CA PRO A 97 18.64 0.59 -3.02
C PRO A 97 18.67 0.02 -4.44
N GLU A 98 19.59 0.51 -5.27
CA GLU A 98 19.84 -0.07 -6.59
C GLU A 98 20.49 -1.46 -6.49
N THR A 99 21.21 -1.73 -5.40
CA THR A 99 21.83 -3.02 -5.15
C THR A 99 20.79 -4.02 -4.61
N PRO A 100 20.83 -5.29 -5.06
CA PRO A 100 19.91 -6.30 -4.54
C PRO A 100 20.08 -6.50 -3.04
N PHE A 101 19.01 -6.90 -2.35
CA PHE A 101 19.08 -7.30 -0.95
C PHE A 101 18.31 -8.59 -0.71
N THR A 102 18.76 -9.37 0.28
CA THR A 102 18.14 -10.63 0.69
C THR A 102 17.36 -10.43 1.96
N VAL A 103 16.14 -10.96 2.00
CA VAL A 103 15.33 -11.11 3.20
C VAL A 103 15.37 -12.57 3.61
N GLU A 104 15.84 -12.85 4.81
CA GLU A 104 15.71 -14.17 5.43
C GLU A 104 14.63 -14.16 6.49
N TYR A 105 13.81 -15.20 6.46
CA TYR A 105 12.67 -15.36 7.33
C TYR A 105 12.53 -16.82 7.76
N GLU A 106 11.67 -17.08 8.72
CA GLU A 106 11.25 -18.43 9.10
C GLU A 106 9.73 -18.49 9.19
N VAL A 107 9.14 -19.59 8.76
CA VAL A 107 7.71 -19.88 8.94
C VAL A 107 7.54 -20.80 10.13
N THR A 108 6.75 -20.36 11.10
CA THR A 108 6.45 -21.05 12.35
C THR A 108 4.98 -21.49 12.38
N GLY A 109 4.60 -22.29 13.38
CA GLY A 109 3.23 -22.81 13.55
C GLY A 109 3.05 -24.27 13.10
N GLY A 110 3.93 -24.78 12.24
CA GLY A 110 4.06 -26.21 11.96
C GLY A 110 4.75 -26.97 13.10
N PHE A 111 5.07 -28.25 12.88
CA PHE A 111 5.84 -29.04 13.85
C PHE A 111 7.27 -28.54 14.04
N GLU A 112 7.88 -28.02 12.99
CA GLU A 112 9.21 -27.42 13.01
C GLU A 112 9.23 -26.09 12.25
N PRO A 113 9.98 -25.07 12.71
CA PRO A 113 10.20 -23.84 11.96
C PRO A 113 10.87 -24.11 10.61
N GLN A 114 10.36 -23.47 9.55
CA GLN A 114 10.86 -23.62 8.19
C GLN A 114 11.60 -22.35 7.74
N PRO A 115 12.94 -22.38 7.59
CA PRO A 115 13.69 -21.22 7.13
C PRO A 115 13.44 -20.97 5.63
N GLY A 116 13.41 -19.70 5.26
CA GLY A 116 13.24 -19.25 3.88
C GLY A 116 14.05 -18.00 3.58
N LYS A 117 14.27 -17.74 2.30
CA LYS A 117 14.88 -16.49 1.84
C LYS A 117 14.38 -16.11 0.46
N PHE A 118 14.33 -14.81 0.18
CA PHE A 118 14.14 -14.29 -1.16
C PHE A 118 15.03 -13.06 -1.38
N THR A 119 15.37 -12.81 -2.64
CA THR A 119 16.17 -11.65 -3.05
C THR A 119 15.25 -10.65 -3.75
N VAL A 120 15.38 -9.39 -3.38
CA VAL A 120 14.71 -8.25 -4.02
C VAL A 120 15.71 -7.55 -4.93
N THR A 121 15.32 -7.32 -6.18
CA THR A 121 16.10 -6.57 -7.18
C THR A 121 15.20 -5.50 -7.80
N GLY A 122 15.54 -4.23 -7.60
CA GLY A 122 14.63 -3.12 -7.92
C GLY A 122 13.30 -3.30 -7.18
N ASP A 123 12.19 -3.29 -7.91
CA ASP A 123 10.83 -3.45 -7.34
C ASP A 123 10.31 -4.89 -7.40
N SER A 124 11.15 -5.87 -7.76
CA SER A 124 10.75 -7.26 -7.98
C SER A 124 11.45 -8.21 -7.01
N ALA A 125 10.73 -9.26 -6.59
CA ALA A 125 11.25 -10.32 -5.73
C ALA A 125 10.81 -11.69 -6.26
N GLU A 126 11.75 -12.63 -6.31
CA GLU A 126 11.44 -14.03 -6.62
C GLU A 126 11.12 -14.76 -5.32
N ILE A 127 9.84 -15.08 -5.13
CA ILE A 127 9.34 -15.74 -3.92
C ILE A 127 9.04 -17.21 -4.16
N LEU A 128 9.25 -18.03 -3.13
CA LEU A 128 8.81 -19.41 -3.11
C LEU A 128 7.29 -19.48 -2.99
N LYS A 129 6.69 -20.37 -3.77
CA LYS A 129 5.25 -20.65 -3.79
C LYS A 129 5.01 -22.13 -3.54
N ASP A 130 3.81 -22.44 -3.07
CA ASP A 130 3.32 -23.80 -2.86
C ASP A 130 4.25 -24.67 -2.00
N VAL A 131 4.82 -24.06 -0.96
CA VAL A 131 5.68 -24.74 0.00
C VAL A 131 4.81 -25.60 0.91
N THR A 132 5.20 -26.86 1.09
CA THR A 132 4.48 -27.80 1.94
C THR A 132 5.11 -27.89 3.32
N VAL A 133 4.30 -27.80 4.37
CA VAL A 133 4.71 -27.99 5.77
C VAL A 133 3.70 -28.86 6.50
N GLU A 134 4.17 -29.63 7.48
CA GLU A 134 3.33 -30.43 8.35
C GLU A 134 3.20 -29.77 9.72
N GLY A 135 2.00 -29.88 10.30
CA GLY A 135 1.69 -29.26 11.58
C GLY A 135 0.49 -29.89 12.27
N PRO A 136 0.20 -29.43 13.50
CA PRO A 136 -1.00 -29.82 14.22
C PRO A 136 -2.26 -29.34 13.48
N PRO A 137 -3.46 -29.84 13.85
CA PRO A 137 -4.72 -29.29 13.40
C PRO A 137 -4.82 -27.80 13.78
N ASP A 138 -5.40 -27.01 12.87
CA ASP A 138 -5.60 -25.57 13.04
C ASP A 138 -4.30 -24.77 13.28
N ALA A 139 -3.19 -25.23 12.70
CA ALA A 139 -1.90 -24.54 12.79
C ALA A 139 -1.97 -23.13 12.19
N GLY A 140 -1.73 -22.12 13.02
CA GLY A 140 -1.62 -20.73 12.58
C GLY A 140 -0.23 -20.42 12.03
N LEU A 141 0.01 -20.71 10.75
CA LEU A 141 1.30 -20.46 10.12
C LEU A 141 1.63 -18.96 10.05
N GLN A 142 2.82 -18.59 10.49
CA GLN A 142 3.28 -17.19 10.55
C GLN A 142 4.75 -17.08 10.16
N ALA A 143 5.10 -16.04 9.39
CA ALA A 143 6.49 -15.77 9.04
C ALA A 143 7.10 -14.71 9.94
N ASN A 144 8.32 -14.94 10.40
CA ASN A 144 9.13 -13.99 11.14
C ASN A 144 10.37 -13.61 10.31
N VAL A 145 10.58 -12.32 10.10
CA VAL A 145 11.76 -11.83 9.37
C VAL A 145 12.94 -11.80 10.34
N LEU A 146 14.01 -12.50 9.98
CA LEU A 146 15.18 -12.68 10.82
C LEU A 146 16.26 -11.64 10.52
N ARG A 147 16.55 -11.45 9.23
CA ARG A 147 17.58 -10.51 8.79
C ARG A 147 17.35 -10.03 7.37
N ILE A 148 17.84 -8.82 7.12
CA ILE A 148 17.88 -8.21 5.79
C ILE A 148 19.30 -7.72 5.58
N PHE A 149 19.90 -8.05 4.45
CA PHE A 149 21.26 -7.67 4.11
C PHE A 149 21.43 -7.48 2.60
N GLU A 150 22.39 -6.65 2.21
CA GLU A 150 22.75 -6.46 0.80
C GLU A 150 23.25 -7.77 0.19
N SER A 151 22.73 -8.12 -0.97
CA SER A 151 23.08 -9.34 -1.69
C SER A 151 24.11 -9.03 -2.78
N PRO A 152 25.06 -9.93 -3.05
CA PRO A 152 25.94 -9.77 -4.21
C PRO A 152 25.13 -9.62 -5.50
N PRO A 153 25.58 -8.79 -6.45
CA PRO A 153 24.93 -8.72 -7.75
C PRO A 153 24.90 -10.11 -8.42
N PRO A 154 23.81 -10.46 -9.14
CA PRO A 154 23.71 -11.75 -9.80
C PRO A 154 24.87 -11.93 -10.80
N PRO A 155 25.36 -13.17 -11.01
CA PRO A 155 26.39 -13.43 -12.00
C PRO A 155 25.93 -12.96 -13.39
N PRO A 156 26.83 -12.50 -14.26
CA PRO A 156 26.49 -12.25 -15.66
C PRO A 156 25.85 -13.50 -16.26
N ALA A 157 24.79 -13.33 -17.04
CA ALA A 157 24.17 -14.44 -17.76
C ALA A 157 25.22 -15.15 -18.63
N PRO A 158 25.22 -16.49 -18.70
CA PRO A 158 26.09 -17.22 -19.62
C PRO A 158 25.84 -16.73 -21.05
N SER A 159 26.90 -16.55 -21.83
CA SER A 159 26.78 -16.16 -23.24
C SER A 159 25.90 -17.17 -23.99
N PRO A 160 24.98 -16.70 -24.87
CA PRO A 160 24.14 -17.59 -25.64
C PRO A 160 24.99 -18.59 -26.43
N PRO A 161 24.56 -19.86 -26.56
CA PRO A 161 25.29 -20.84 -27.35
C PRO A 161 25.44 -20.34 -28.80
N PRO A 162 26.56 -20.64 -29.48
CA PRO A 162 26.73 -20.27 -30.88
C PRO A 162 25.59 -20.86 -31.72
N PRO A 163 25.15 -20.16 -32.78
CA PRO A 163 24.13 -20.68 -33.67
C PRO A 163 24.60 -22.01 -34.28
N PRO A 164 23.68 -22.95 -34.55
CA PRO A 164 24.04 -24.20 -35.22
C PRO A 164 24.65 -23.90 -36.60
N PRO A 165 25.61 -24.71 -37.07
CA PRO A 165 26.18 -24.54 -38.40
C PRO A 165 25.09 -24.66 -39.49
N PRO A 166 25.20 -23.92 -40.60
CA PRO A 166 24.30 -24.08 -41.73
C PRO A 166 24.40 -25.50 -42.29
N SER A 167 23.25 -26.08 -42.67
CA SER A 167 23.14 -27.41 -43.30
C SER A 167 23.62 -27.42 -44.74
#